data_AF-A0A2V7RU07-F1
#
_entry.id   AF-A0A2V7RU07-F1
#
_cell.length_a   1.000
_cell.length_b   1.000
_cell.length_c   1.000
_cell.angle_alpha   90.00
_cell.angle_beta   90.00
_cell.angle_gamma   90.00
#
_symmetry.space_group_name_H-M   'P 1'
#
loop_
_entity.id
_entity.type
_entity.pdbx_description
1 polymer ?
#
loop_
_entity_poly.entity_id
_entity_poly.type
_entity_poly.pdbx_seq_one_letter_code
_entity_poly.pdbx_strand_id
1 'polypeptide(L)'
;MGEVEKEMRAQIERARRSGLKIDYVDYHMGTAVRYSEFRELTERLAREYGLGMSQYFGETRGDPQYEAAPAAKTDSLVALIDRLHPRFNLVVTHVGIDNEELGALLDMNTDGGLAEMSKNRQGELDALMSRRFSEALKARNVRLITYRQLIEMQGLRSMRRPLS
;
A
#
# COMPACT_ATOMS: atom_id res chain seq x y z
N MET A 1 24.38 -9.41 1.21
CA MET A 1 23.57 -9.45 -0.03
C MET A 1 22.96 -10.82 -0.32
N GLY A 2 23.73 -11.92 -0.32
CA GLY A 2 23.18 -13.25 -0.63
C GLY A 2 22.04 -13.73 0.29
N GLU A 3 22.13 -13.45 1.59
CA GLU A 3 21.06 -13.79 2.55
C GLU A 3 19.78 -12.98 2.33
N VAL A 4 19.92 -11.67 2.06
CA VAL A 4 18.79 -10.77 1.77
C VAL A 4 18.05 -11.21 0.50
N GLU A 5 18.78 -11.55 -0.57
CA GLU A 5 18.16 -12.09 -1.78
C GLU A 5 17.45 -13.41 -1.52
N LYS A 6 18.09 -14.33 -0.80
CA LYS A 6 17.49 -15.61 -0.45
C LYS A 6 16.18 -15.43 0.32
N GLU A 7 16.15 -14.51 1.28
CA GLU A 7 14.96 -14.20 2.07
C GLU A 7 13.85 -13.54 1.24
N MET A 8 14.15 -12.46 0.50
CA MET A 8 13.16 -11.78 -0.34
C MET A 8 12.55 -12.73 -1.39
N ARG A 9 13.38 -13.57 -2.00
CA ARG A 9 12.93 -14.62 -2.92
C ARG A 9 12.02 -15.63 -2.22
N ALA A 10 12.40 -16.08 -1.03
CA ALA A 10 11.58 -17.02 -0.25
C ALA A 10 10.20 -16.44 0.10
N GLN A 11 10.11 -15.14 0.39
CA GLN A 11 8.82 -14.46 0.63
C GLN A 11 7.94 -14.45 -0.62
N ILE A 12 8.48 -14.13 -1.79
CA ILE A 12 7.75 -14.19 -3.07
C ILE A 12 7.29 -15.62 -3.37
N GLU A 13 8.18 -16.61 -3.22
CA GLU A 13 7.84 -18.02 -3.43
C GLU A 13 6.77 -18.52 -2.48
N ARG A 14 6.84 -18.14 -1.20
CA ARG A 14 5.80 -18.46 -0.22
C ARG A 14 4.45 -17.89 -0.64
N ALA A 15 4.41 -16.63 -1.10
CA ALA A 15 3.19 -16.03 -1.59
C ALA A 15 2.64 -16.78 -2.82
N ARG A 16 3.47 -17.18 -3.78
CA ARG A 16 3.03 -17.99 -4.95
C ARG A 16 2.51 -19.37 -4.56
N ARG A 17 3.14 -20.02 -3.57
CA ARG A 17 2.73 -21.35 -3.08
C ARG A 17 1.43 -21.33 -2.27
N SER A 18 0.97 -20.15 -1.83
CA SER A 18 -0.32 -20.03 -1.14
C SER A 18 -1.54 -20.32 -2.03
N GLY A 19 -1.35 -20.40 -3.35
CA GLY A 19 -2.46 -20.53 -4.32
C GLY A 19 -3.09 -19.19 -4.70
N LEU A 20 -2.67 -18.09 -4.07
CA LEU A 20 -3.09 -16.74 -4.45
C LEU A 20 -2.32 -16.26 -5.69
N LYS A 21 -3.04 -15.63 -6.62
CA LYS A 21 -2.41 -14.90 -7.72
C LYS A 21 -1.89 -13.56 -7.20
N ILE A 22 -0.58 -13.43 -7.11
CA ILE A 22 0.10 -12.15 -6.86
C ILE A 22 0.38 -11.44 -8.19
N ASP A 23 -0.03 -10.17 -8.29
CA ASP A 23 0.19 -9.35 -9.49
C ASP A 23 1.30 -8.29 -9.25
N TYR A 24 1.59 -7.95 -8.00
CA TYR A 24 2.55 -6.93 -7.62
C TYR A 24 3.23 -7.24 -6.28
N VAL A 25 4.30 -6.51 -5.98
CA VAL A 25 4.96 -6.43 -4.67
C VAL A 25 4.98 -5.00 -4.17
N ASP A 26 4.98 -4.84 -2.85
CA ASP A 26 5.27 -3.61 -2.14
C ASP A 26 6.40 -3.84 -1.13
N TYR A 27 6.63 -2.87 -0.26
CA TYR A 27 7.72 -2.90 0.69
C TYR A 27 7.32 -2.23 2.00
N HIS A 28 7.37 -3.02 3.08
CA HIS A 28 7.02 -2.52 4.39
C HIS A 28 8.03 -1.47 4.87
N MET A 29 7.52 -0.33 5.32
CA MET A 29 8.30 0.82 5.81
C MET A 29 9.42 1.30 4.87
N GLY A 30 9.30 1.07 3.56
CA GLY A 30 10.40 1.45 2.64
C GLY A 30 11.63 0.55 2.74
N THR A 31 11.65 -0.48 3.60
CA THR A 31 12.86 -1.22 3.97
C THR A 31 13.59 -1.81 2.76
N ALA A 32 12.85 -2.43 1.85
CA ALA A 32 13.42 -3.08 0.66
C ALA A 32 13.93 -2.08 -0.40
N VAL A 33 13.62 -0.79 -0.28
CA VAL A 33 14.02 0.24 -1.24
C VAL A 33 14.85 1.37 -0.61
N ARG A 34 15.16 1.28 0.69
CA ARG A 34 15.89 2.31 1.45
C ARG A 34 17.33 2.47 0.94
N TYR A 35 18.02 1.36 0.71
CA TYR A 35 19.38 1.34 0.18
C TYR A 35 19.35 0.99 -1.31
N SER A 36 20.26 1.58 -2.09
CA SER A 36 20.35 1.39 -3.54
C SER A 36 20.46 -0.08 -3.92
N GLU A 37 21.30 -0.84 -3.22
CA GLU A 37 21.53 -2.25 -3.53
C GLU A 37 20.31 -3.13 -3.20
N PHE A 38 19.52 -2.77 -2.18
CA PHE A 38 18.27 -3.48 -1.86
C PHE A 38 17.18 -3.15 -2.86
N ARG A 39 17.11 -1.89 -3.30
CA ARG A 39 16.18 -1.46 -4.34
C ARG A 39 16.44 -2.20 -5.65
N GLU A 40 17.69 -2.24 -6.10
CA GLU A 40 18.09 -2.95 -7.31
C GLU A 40 17.79 -4.45 -7.23
N LEU A 41 18.03 -5.08 -6.08
CA LEU A 41 17.65 -6.46 -5.83
C LEU A 41 16.13 -6.65 -5.92
N THR A 42 15.35 -5.77 -5.30
CA THR A 42 13.88 -5.84 -5.32
C THR A 42 13.34 -5.65 -6.73
N GLU A 43 13.86 -4.69 -7.49
CA GLU A 43 13.52 -4.46 -8.90
C GLU A 43 13.87 -5.67 -9.79
N ARG A 44 15.01 -6.31 -9.55
CA ARG A 44 15.42 -7.52 -10.28
C ARG A 44 14.48 -8.68 -9.97
N LEU A 45 14.14 -8.90 -8.70
CA LEU A 45 13.20 -9.96 -8.31
C LEU A 45 11.81 -9.70 -8.90
N ALA A 46 11.28 -8.48 -8.81
CA ALA A 46 9.98 -8.16 -9.41
C ALA A 46 9.97 -8.46 -10.92
N ARG A 47 11.05 -8.13 -11.64
CA ARG A 47 11.20 -8.46 -13.07
C ARG A 47 11.27 -9.96 -13.32
N GLU A 48 12.06 -10.69 -12.54
CA GLU A 48 12.23 -12.14 -12.65
C GLU A 48 10.90 -12.87 -12.49
N TYR A 49 10.07 -12.41 -11.56
CA TYR A 49 8.77 -13.00 -11.25
C TYR A 49 7.60 -12.43 -12.08
N GLY A 50 7.85 -11.43 -12.92
CA GLY A 50 6.80 -10.78 -13.72
C GLY A 50 5.78 -10.02 -12.86
N LEU A 51 6.23 -9.38 -11.79
CA LEU A 51 5.39 -8.66 -10.82
C LEU A 51 5.50 -7.15 -11.03
N GLY A 52 4.39 -6.43 -10.88
CA GLY A 52 4.41 -4.98 -10.71
C GLY A 52 5.07 -4.58 -9.39
N MET A 53 5.49 -3.32 -9.28
CA MET A 53 5.95 -2.75 -8.02
C MET A 53 5.08 -1.55 -7.66
N SER A 54 4.62 -1.50 -6.42
CA SER A 54 3.87 -0.35 -5.90
C SER A 54 4.73 0.92 -5.97
N GLN A 55 4.17 2.03 -6.46
CA GLN A 55 4.84 3.33 -6.68
C GLN A 55 5.76 3.39 -7.92
N TYR A 56 5.74 2.39 -8.81
CA TYR A 56 6.55 2.36 -10.03
C TYR A 56 5.77 2.71 -11.31
N PHE A 57 4.48 3.01 -11.21
CA PHE A 57 3.61 3.34 -12.35
C PHE A 57 3.27 4.84 -12.41
N GLY A 58 3.99 5.68 -11.67
CA GLY A 58 3.75 7.13 -11.61
C GLY A 58 2.59 7.50 -10.70
N GLU A 59 2.29 6.68 -9.70
CA GLU A 59 1.24 6.93 -8.72
C GLU A 59 1.62 8.14 -7.85
N THR A 60 0.67 9.06 -7.66
CA THR A 60 0.78 10.08 -6.62
C THR A 60 0.28 9.48 -5.31
N ARG A 61 1.19 9.23 -4.37
CA ARG A 61 0.82 8.68 -3.05
C ARG A 61 0.30 9.77 -2.13
N GLY A 62 -0.81 9.51 -1.45
CA GLY A 62 -1.35 10.34 -0.39
C GLY A 62 -2.24 9.54 0.56
N ASP A 63 -1.81 9.42 1.81
CA ASP A 63 -2.45 8.63 2.86
C ASP A 63 -2.73 9.46 4.13
N PRO A 64 -3.43 10.60 4.02
CA PRO A 64 -3.68 11.51 5.15
C PRO A 64 -4.52 10.89 6.27
N GLN A 65 -5.25 9.81 5.98
CA GLN A 65 -6.02 9.07 6.98
C GLN A 65 -5.13 8.33 7.97
N TYR A 66 -3.87 8.02 7.61
CA TYR A 66 -2.95 7.30 8.50
C TYR A 66 -2.73 8.07 9.81
N GLU A 67 -2.41 9.37 9.69
CA GLU A 67 -2.14 10.29 10.80
C GLU A 67 -3.42 10.82 11.49
N ALA A 68 -4.58 10.69 10.85
CA ALA A 68 -5.84 11.16 11.43
C ALA A 68 -6.24 10.29 12.62
N ALA A 69 -6.71 10.92 13.69
CA ALA A 69 -7.31 10.22 14.84
C ALA A 69 -8.44 9.29 14.36
N PRO A 70 -8.68 8.13 15.01
CA PRO A 70 -9.63 7.11 14.53
C PRO A 70 -10.98 7.65 14.06
N ALA A 71 -11.60 8.54 14.86
CA ALA A 71 -12.90 9.14 14.54
C ALA A 71 -12.88 10.10 13.32
N ALA A 72 -11.72 10.68 12.99
CA ALA A 72 -11.55 11.65 11.90
C ALA A 72 -11.08 11.01 10.57
N LYS A 73 -10.77 9.70 10.55
CA LYS A 73 -10.24 9.02 9.36
C LYS A 73 -11.20 9.07 8.17
N THR A 74 -12.51 9.01 8.40
CA THR A 74 -13.52 9.17 7.32
C THR A 74 -13.46 10.56 6.70
N ASP A 75 -13.40 11.61 7.52
CA ASP A 75 -13.30 12.99 7.02
C ASP A 75 -12.00 13.20 6.24
N SER A 76 -10.89 12.64 6.74
CA SER A 76 -9.59 12.69 6.07
C SER A 76 -9.62 12.00 4.70
N LEU A 77 -10.16 10.79 4.59
CA LEU A 77 -10.30 10.08 3.31
C LEU A 77 -11.23 10.79 2.34
N VAL A 78 -12.36 11.34 2.81
CA VAL A 78 -13.27 12.09 1.94
C VAL A 78 -12.60 13.36 1.41
N ALA A 79 -11.87 14.09 2.26
CA ALA A 79 -11.14 15.29 1.85
C ALA A 79 -10.01 15.00 0.85
N LEU A 80 -9.39 13.81 0.90
CA LEU A 80 -8.39 13.38 -0.08
C LEU A 80 -8.97 13.31 -1.50
N ILE A 81 -10.24 12.91 -1.65
CA ILE A 81 -10.87 12.72 -2.95
C ILE A 81 -10.87 14.02 -3.78
N ASP A 82 -11.00 15.18 -3.12
CA ASP A 82 -10.96 16.49 -3.78
C ASP A 82 -9.56 16.92 -4.24
N ARG A 83 -8.51 16.18 -3.85
CA ARG A 83 -7.10 16.51 -4.10
C ARG A 83 -6.37 15.49 -4.96
N LEU A 84 -7.09 14.51 -5.50
CA LEU A 84 -6.49 13.48 -6.36
C LEU A 84 -5.92 14.10 -7.64
N HIS A 85 -4.74 13.64 -8.05
CA HIS A 85 -4.06 14.08 -9.25
C HIS A 85 -4.30 13.12 -10.43
N PRO A 86 -4.41 13.61 -11.67
CA PRO A 86 -4.27 12.73 -12.84
C PRO A 86 -2.85 12.11 -12.88
N ARG A 87 -2.65 10.84 -13.25
CA ARG A 87 -3.63 9.83 -13.69
C ARG A 87 -3.87 8.72 -12.68
N PHE A 88 -2.88 8.36 -11.86
CA PHE A 88 -2.98 7.29 -10.87
C PHE A 88 -2.62 7.85 -9.49
N ASN A 89 -3.41 7.49 -8.48
CA ASN A 89 -3.16 7.85 -7.08
C ASN A 89 -3.05 6.55 -6.27
N LEU A 90 -2.25 6.58 -5.21
CA LEU A 90 -2.09 5.48 -4.29
C LEU A 90 -2.46 5.93 -2.87
N VAL A 91 -3.38 5.20 -2.25
CA VAL A 91 -3.70 5.33 -0.83
C VAL A 91 -3.37 4.00 -0.19
N VAL A 92 -2.47 3.99 0.77
CA VAL A 92 -2.12 2.80 1.55
C VAL A 92 -2.93 2.83 2.84
N THR A 93 -3.61 1.72 3.15
CA THR A 93 -4.45 1.59 4.34
C THR A 93 -4.09 0.34 5.14
N HIS A 94 -4.25 0.41 6.45
CA HIS A 94 -3.93 -0.63 7.42
C HIS A 94 -5.18 -1.11 8.15
N VAL A 95 -6.18 -1.60 7.43
CA VAL A 95 -7.44 -2.04 8.05
C VAL A 95 -7.24 -3.20 9.03
N GLY A 96 -8.05 -3.24 10.08
CA GLY A 96 -8.05 -4.31 11.08
C GLY A 96 -9.25 -4.16 12.02
N ILE A 97 -9.73 -5.27 12.56
CA ILE A 97 -10.86 -5.26 13.51
C ILE A 97 -10.32 -4.94 14.90
N ASP A 98 -10.93 -4.00 15.60
CA ASP A 98 -10.58 -3.70 16.99
C ASP A 98 -11.02 -4.85 17.91
N ASN A 99 -10.09 -5.76 18.20
CA ASN A 99 -10.30 -6.93 19.04
C ASN A 99 -9.09 -7.18 19.95
N GLU A 100 -9.19 -8.17 20.85
CA GLU A 100 -8.12 -8.48 21.80
C GLU A 100 -6.80 -8.87 21.13
N GLU A 101 -6.84 -9.57 20.00
CA GLU A 101 -5.65 -9.98 19.24
C GLU A 101 -4.90 -8.76 18.70
N LEU A 102 -5.61 -7.85 18.02
CA LEU A 102 -5.02 -6.66 17.44
C LEU A 102 -4.67 -5.61 18.50
N GLY A 103 -5.47 -5.52 19.56
CA GLY A 103 -5.23 -4.67 20.73
C GLY A 103 -3.96 -5.04 21.50
N ALA A 104 -3.52 -6.30 21.42
CA ALA A 104 -2.27 -6.75 22.00
C ALA A 104 -1.02 -6.35 21.18
N LEU A 105 -1.19 -5.94 19.92
CA LEU A 105 -0.06 -5.52 19.09
C LEU A 105 0.42 -4.13 19.49
N LEU A 106 1.70 -4.02 19.84
CA LEU A 106 2.39 -2.76 20.04
C LEU A 106 3.03 -2.30 18.72
N ASP A 107 2.85 -1.03 18.37
CA ASP A 107 3.56 -0.47 17.24
C ASP A 107 5.04 -0.35 17.58
N MET A 108 5.89 -1.10 16.87
CA MET A 108 7.34 -1.03 17.01
C MET A 108 7.99 -0.06 16.01
N ASN A 109 7.20 0.78 15.33
CA ASN A 109 7.71 1.92 14.59
C ASN A 109 8.58 2.80 15.49
N THR A 110 9.86 2.93 15.12
CA THR A 110 10.83 3.75 15.86
C THR A 110 10.61 5.26 15.63
N ASP A 111 9.91 5.62 14.56
CA ASP A 111 9.61 7.00 14.18
C ASP A 111 8.09 7.21 14.22
N GLY A 112 7.55 7.57 15.39
CA GLY A 112 6.15 7.99 15.53
C GLY A 112 5.12 6.86 15.51
N GLY A 113 5.34 5.82 16.33
CA GLY A 113 4.36 4.75 16.50
C GLY A 113 2.96 5.29 16.85
N LEU A 114 1.93 4.78 16.17
CA LEU A 114 0.55 5.21 16.38
C LEU A 114 0.05 4.62 17.70
N ALA A 115 -0.30 5.50 18.66
CA ALA A 115 -1.00 5.07 19.87
C ALA A 115 -2.34 4.41 19.50
N GLU A 116 -2.77 3.42 20.29
CA GLU A 116 -4.04 2.71 20.05
C GLU A 116 -4.15 2.13 18.62
N MET A 117 -3.13 1.39 18.18
CA MET A 117 -3.05 0.80 16.83
C MET A 117 -4.35 0.13 16.39
N SER A 118 -4.92 -0.71 17.25
CA SER A 118 -6.15 -1.45 16.97
C SER A 118 -7.31 -0.52 16.60
N LYS A 119 -7.50 0.57 17.35
CA LYS A 119 -8.51 1.60 17.07
C LYS A 119 -8.21 2.38 15.79
N ASN A 120 -6.93 2.66 15.51
CA ASN A 120 -6.55 3.29 14.25
C ASN A 120 -6.89 2.42 13.04
N ARG A 121 -6.57 1.13 13.11
CA ARG A 121 -6.86 0.16 12.04
C ARG A 121 -8.36 -0.06 11.83
N GLN A 122 -9.14 -0.07 12.92
CA GLN A 122 -10.61 -0.08 12.85
C GLN A 122 -11.16 1.20 12.24
N GLY A 123 -10.63 2.37 12.61
CA GLY A 123 -11.06 3.63 12.02
C GLY A 123 -10.78 3.71 10.51
N GLU A 124 -9.69 3.11 10.02
CA GLU A 124 -9.44 3.00 8.56
C GLU A 124 -10.44 2.04 7.88
N LEU A 125 -10.76 0.92 8.53
CA LEU A 125 -11.77 -0.01 8.04
C LEU A 125 -13.14 0.68 7.91
N ASP A 126 -13.57 1.37 8.96
CA ASP A 126 -14.85 2.10 9.00
C ASP A 126 -14.89 3.21 7.94
N ALA A 127 -13.78 3.94 7.76
CA ALA A 127 -13.68 4.99 6.77
C ALA A 127 -13.83 4.47 5.33
N LEU A 128 -13.15 3.37 4.99
CA LEU A 128 -13.23 2.73 3.67
C LEU A 128 -14.62 2.14 3.39
N MET A 129 -15.29 1.61 4.42
CA MET A 129 -16.63 1.04 4.31
C MET A 129 -17.75 2.09 4.42
N SER A 130 -17.41 3.36 4.65
CA SER A 130 -18.40 4.41 4.87
C SER A 130 -19.17 4.77 3.59
N ARG A 131 -20.46 5.06 3.76
CA ARG A 131 -21.31 5.59 2.67
C ARG A 131 -20.75 6.91 2.12
N ARG A 132 -20.21 7.76 2.99
CA ARG A 132 -19.62 9.07 2.63
C ARG A 132 -18.44 8.91 1.68
N PHE A 133 -17.54 7.97 1.95
CA PHE A 133 -16.40 7.70 1.07
C PHE A 133 -16.86 7.17 -0.30
N SER A 134 -17.78 6.20 -0.31
CA SER A 134 -18.35 5.67 -1.56
C SER A 134 -19.05 6.75 -2.40
N GLU A 135 -19.81 7.64 -1.76
CA GLU A 135 -20.50 8.75 -2.43
C GLU A 135 -19.50 9.79 -2.97
N ALA A 136 -18.43 10.10 -2.24
CA ALA A 136 -17.37 11.00 -2.70
C ALA A 136 -16.66 10.47 -3.95
N LEU A 137 -16.30 9.17 -3.96
CA LEU A 137 -15.71 8.52 -5.14
C LEU A 137 -16.62 8.65 -6.37
N LYS A 138 -17.92 8.38 -6.20
CA LYS A 138 -18.91 8.51 -7.29
C LYS A 138 -19.05 9.95 -7.76
N ALA A 139 -19.16 10.91 -6.85
CA ALA A 139 -19.33 12.33 -7.18
C ALA A 139 -18.14 12.92 -7.96
N ARG A 140 -16.93 12.38 -7.77
CA ARG A 140 -15.72 12.78 -8.48
C ARG A 140 -15.31 11.83 -9.62
N ASN A 141 -16.15 10.85 -9.95
CA ASN A 141 -15.88 9.84 -10.99
C ASN A 141 -14.55 9.11 -10.79
N VAL A 142 -14.17 8.86 -9.53
CA VAL A 142 -12.94 8.15 -9.19
C VAL A 142 -13.15 6.66 -9.37
N ARG A 143 -12.26 6.03 -10.15
CA ARG A 143 -12.27 4.58 -10.36
C ARG A 143 -11.21 3.91 -9.51
N LEU A 144 -11.66 3.07 -8.57
CA LEU A 144 -10.77 2.13 -7.88
C LEU A 144 -10.34 1.05 -8.86
N ILE A 145 -9.03 0.79 -8.91
CA ILE A 145 -8.42 -0.21 -9.80
C ILE A 145 -7.48 -1.11 -9.03
N THR A 146 -7.29 -2.33 -9.51
CA THR A 146 -6.26 -3.24 -9.00
C THR A 146 -4.94 -3.02 -9.70
N TYR A 147 -3.83 -3.48 -9.10
CA TYR A 147 -2.54 -3.51 -9.80
C TYR A 147 -2.58 -4.36 -11.06
N ARG A 148 -3.39 -5.43 -11.11
CA ARG A 148 -3.60 -6.20 -12.35
C ARG A 148 -4.11 -5.32 -13.48
N GLN A 149 -5.16 -4.54 -13.23
CA GLN A 149 -5.71 -3.62 -14.23
C GLN A 149 -4.70 -2.54 -14.60
N LEU A 150 -3.96 -2.01 -13.63
CA LEU A 150 -2.91 -1.02 -13.89
C LEU A 150 -1.80 -1.58 -14.79
N ILE A 151 -1.37 -2.82 -14.53
CA ILE A 151 -0.39 -3.55 -15.33
C ILE A 151 -0.95 -3.85 -16.73
N GLU A 152 -2.23 -4.20 -16.87
CA GLU A 152 -2.88 -4.36 -18.18
C GLU A 152 -2.93 -3.04 -18.96
N MET A 153 -3.12 -1.90 -18.28
CA MET A 153 -3.18 -0.58 -18.91
C MET A 153 -1.82 -0.04 -19.32
N GLN A 154 -0.75 -0.31 -18.55
CA GLN A 154 0.56 0.32 -18.73
C GLN A 154 1.64 -0.65 -19.23
N GLY A 155 1.49 -1.94 -18.88
CA GLY A 155 2.49 -2.99 -19.10
C GLY A 155 3.63 -2.92 -18.08
N LEU A 156 4.20 -4.06 -17.69
CA LEU A 156 5.33 -4.12 -16.74
C LEU A 156 6.56 -3.32 -17.21
N ARG A 157 6.72 -3.11 -18.52
CA ARG A 157 7.83 -2.34 -19.11
C ARG A 157 7.69 -0.83 -18.88
N SER A 158 6.52 -0.34 -18.49
CA SER A 158 6.32 1.07 -18.14
C SER A 158 6.86 1.41 -16.76
N MET A 159 7.19 0.42 -15.91
CA MET A 159 7.66 0.68 -14.56
C MET A 159 8.88 1.59 -14.58
N ARG A 160 8.86 2.64 -13.76
CA ARG A 160 9.97 3.58 -13.56
C ARG A 160 10.20 3.72 -12.07
N ARG A 161 11.47 3.69 -11.67
CA ARG A 161 11.87 4.00 -10.31
C ARG A 161 11.32 5.38 -9.94
N PRO A 162 10.56 5.53 -8.84
CA PRO A 162 10.08 6.84 -8.42
C PRO A 162 11.27 7.75 -8.11
N LEU A 163 11.09 9.05 -8.37
CA LEU A 163 12.03 10.09 -7.97
C LEU A 163 11.93 10.22 -6.44
N SER A 164 12.67 9.37 -5.73
CA SER A 164 12.93 9.49 -4.30
C SER A 164 14.40 9.83 -4.10
#